data_AF-A0A9E7I3F2-F1
#
_entry.id   AF-A0A9E7I3F2-F1
#
_cell.length_a   1.000
_cell.length_b   1.000
_cell.length_c   1.000
_cell.angle_alpha   90.00
_cell.angle_beta   90.00
_cell.angle_gamma   90.00
#
_symmetry.space_group_name_H-M   'P 1'
#
loop_
_entity.id
_entity.type
_entity.pdbx_description
1 polymer ?
#
loop_
_entity_poly.entity_id
_entity_poly.type
_entity_poly.pdbx_seq_one_letter_code
_entity_poly.pdbx_strand_id
1 'polypeptide(L)'
;MRQEKREIDAMKLLEEEQLQKTAMELLQHYLQFKQETDNEGKRTRKEKDPLKPKHPMSAFFLFSKERREALLRENKNVLEISKIAGEEWKNMTGEQKAPYEEIAKRRKESYNMEIELYKQKKLEEAVTIEKEEEQMKGLRQEALQLLKKKEKTENIIKTTKENRHKKKKEKDEHNADPNRPRKPPSSFLLFSKETTHGRTTGHRLFYLERYGLSEMEGIERS
;
A
#
# COMPACT_ATOMS: atom_id res chain seq x y z
N MET A 1 40.14 -0.01 6.88
CA MET A 1 39.73 -1.32 7.44
C MET A 1 38.54 -1.26 8.40
N ARG A 2 38.60 -0.62 9.59
CA ARG A 2 37.48 -0.64 10.56
C ARG A 2 36.33 0.32 10.21
N GLN A 3 36.60 1.38 9.46
CA GLN A 3 35.59 2.33 8.98
C GLN A 3 34.82 1.78 7.77
N GLU A 4 35.54 1.26 6.77
CA GLU A 4 34.94 0.60 5.60
C GLU A 4 34.01 -0.57 5.97
N LYS A 5 34.36 -1.39 6.98
CA LYS A 5 33.46 -2.46 7.47
C LYS A 5 32.16 -1.91 8.03
N ARG A 6 32.22 -0.83 8.81
CA ARG A 6 31.03 -0.17 9.37
C ARG A 6 30.17 0.48 8.29
N GLU A 7 30.79 1.03 7.25
CA GLU A 7 30.09 1.59 6.09
C GLU A 7 29.40 0.49 5.27
N ILE A 8 30.05 -0.66 5.06
CA ILE A 8 29.46 -1.82 4.39
C ILE A 8 28.28 -2.39 5.18
N ASP A 9 28.43 -2.53 6.49
CA ASP A 9 27.37 -3.05 7.35
C ASP A 9 26.18 -2.06 7.39
N ALA A 10 26.44 -0.75 7.40
CA ALA A 10 25.39 0.28 7.31
C ALA A 10 24.68 0.28 5.95
N MET A 11 25.40 0.04 4.84
CA MET A 11 24.77 -0.06 3.51
C MET A 11 23.88 -1.29 3.37
N LYS A 12 24.30 -2.45 3.91
CA LYS A 12 23.46 -3.66 3.91
C LYS A 12 22.18 -3.47 4.71
N LEU A 13 22.28 -2.79 5.85
CA LEU A 13 21.12 -2.49 6.68
C LEU A 13 20.11 -1.60 5.92
N LEU A 14 20.61 -0.61 5.18
CA LEU A 14 19.78 0.27 4.35
C LEU A 14 19.11 -0.49 3.19
N GLU A 15 19.82 -1.44 2.59
CA GLU A 15 19.30 -2.29 1.50
C GLU A 15 18.23 -3.27 2.03
N GLU A 16 18.43 -3.83 3.23
CA GLU A 16 17.43 -4.63 3.94
C GLU A 16 16.19 -3.82 4.33
N GLU A 17 16.34 -2.57 4.77
CA GLU A 17 15.22 -1.68 5.10
C GLU A 17 14.40 -1.33 3.84
N GLN A 18 15.07 -1.09 2.71
CA GLN A 18 14.41 -0.88 1.42
C GLN A 18 13.65 -2.15 0.96
N LEU A 19 14.23 -3.33 1.17
CA LEU A 19 13.58 -4.60 0.86
C LEU A 19 12.35 -4.84 1.77
N GLN A 20 12.44 -4.49 3.05
CA GLN A 20 11.31 -4.59 3.98
C GLN A 20 10.19 -3.62 3.59
N LYS A 21 10.53 -2.38 3.20
CA LYS A 21 9.54 -1.39 2.77
C LYS A 21 8.80 -1.83 1.51
N THR A 22 9.52 -2.34 0.51
CA THR A 22 8.91 -2.85 -0.74
C THR A 22 8.04 -4.10 -0.49
N ALA A 23 8.46 -5.00 0.40
CA ALA A 23 7.64 -6.13 0.82
C ALA A 23 6.35 -5.70 1.53
N MET A 24 6.41 -4.65 2.36
CA MET A 24 5.26 -4.08 3.04
C MET A 24 4.29 -3.39 2.06
N GLU A 25 4.80 -2.66 1.07
CA GLU A 25 3.99 -2.06 0.00
C GLU A 25 3.30 -3.15 -0.86
N LEU A 26 4.00 -4.22 -1.21
CA LEU A 26 3.42 -5.38 -1.93
C LEU A 26 2.31 -6.06 -1.12
N LEU A 27 2.50 -6.22 0.19
CA LEU A 27 1.48 -6.77 1.07
C LEU A 27 0.26 -5.86 1.15
N GLN A 28 0.48 -4.54 1.22
CA GLN A 28 -0.59 -3.55 1.21
C GLN A 28 -1.40 -3.62 -0.09
N HIS A 29 -0.73 -3.70 -1.24
CA HIS A 29 -1.38 -3.89 -2.54
C HIS A 29 -2.17 -5.20 -2.62
N TYR A 30 -1.64 -6.30 -2.10
CA TYR A 30 -2.34 -7.58 -2.08
C TYR A 30 -3.59 -7.55 -1.17
N LEU A 31 -3.49 -6.93 0.00
CA LEU A 31 -4.63 -6.77 0.92
C LEU A 31 -5.72 -5.89 0.30
N GLN A 32 -5.33 -4.82 -0.39
CA GLN A 32 -6.24 -3.95 -1.13
C GLN A 32 -6.96 -4.73 -2.24
N PHE A 33 -6.21 -5.49 -3.06
CA PHE A 33 -6.77 -6.34 -4.11
C PHE A 33 -7.75 -7.38 -3.56
N LYS A 34 -7.42 -8.03 -2.45
CA LYS A 34 -8.29 -9.03 -1.81
C LYS A 34 -9.59 -8.41 -1.29
N GLN A 35 -9.52 -7.20 -0.71
CA GLN A 35 -10.71 -6.46 -0.29
C GLN A 35 -11.59 -6.09 -1.49
N GLU A 36 -11.01 -5.67 -2.62
CA GLU A 36 -11.74 -5.35 -3.85
C GLU A 36 -12.47 -6.58 -4.40
N THR A 37 -11.82 -7.75 -4.44
CA THR A 37 -12.44 -9.01 -4.90
C THR A 37 -13.52 -9.53 -3.96
N ASP A 38 -13.34 -9.40 -2.64
CA ASP A 38 -14.35 -9.81 -1.65
C ASP A 38 -15.58 -8.88 -1.67
N ASN A 39 -15.36 -7.59 -1.97
CA ASN A 39 -16.44 -6.61 -2.15
C ASN A 39 -17.19 -6.79 -3.47
N GLU A 40 -16.56 -7.35 -4.52
CA GLU A 40 -17.23 -7.72 -5.78
C GLU A 40 -18.32 -8.78 -5.59
N GLY A 41 -18.07 -9.80 -4.76
CA GLY A 41 -19.05 -10.85 -4.47
C GLY A 41 -20.28 -10.40 -3.68
N LYS A 42 -20.21 -9.26 -2.98
CA LYS A 42 -21.31 -8.72 -2.14
C LYS A 42 -22.25 -7.74 -2.86
N ARG A 43 -22.01 -7.41 -4.14
CA ARG A 43 -22.76 -6.39 -4.91
C ARG A 43 -24.15 -6.82 -5.42
N THR A 44 -24.85 -7.76 -4.77
CA THR A 44 -26.19 -8.20 -5.22
C THR A 44 -27.30 -7.17 -4.95
N ARG A 45 -27.03 -6.13 -4.16
CA ARG A 45 -27.77 -4.86 -4.22
C ARG A 45 -26.88 -3.82 -4.89
N LYS A 46 -27.22 -3.42 -6.12
CA LYS A 46 -26.62 -2.25 -6.77
C LYS A 46 -26.70 -1.07 -5.80
N GLU A 47 -25.56 -0.65 -5.25
CA GLU A 47 -25.48 0.59 -4.49
C GLU A 47 -25.95 1.70 -5.42
N LYS A 48 -27.02 2.39 -5.02
CA LYS A 48 -27.52 3.51 -5.79
C LYS A 48 -26.53 4.65 -5.56
N ASP A 49 -25.89 5.12 -6.64
CA ASP A 49 -25.01 6.30 -6.64
C ASP A 49 -25.58 7.38 -5.69
N PRO A 50 -24.92 7.71 -4.56
CA PRO A 50 -25.46 8.64 -3.57
C PRO A 50 -25.72 10.04 -4.14
N LEU A 51 -24.99 10.40 -5.19
CA LEU A 51 -25.06 11.68 -5.88
C LEU A 51 -26.12 11.74 -6.98
N LYS A 52 -26.73 10.60 -7.35
CA LYS A 52 -27.73 10.59 -8.41
C LYS A 52 -29.02 11.25 -7.92
N PRO A 53 -29.51 12.31 -8.60
CA PRO A 53 -30.78 12.93 -8.27
C PRO A 53 -31.90 11.90 -8.18
N LYS A 54 -32.74 12.01 -7.16
CA LYS A 54 -33.87 11.10 -6.93
C LYS A 54 -35.08 11.54 -7.76
N HIS A 55 -35.84 10.58 -8.29
CA HIS A 55 -37.05 10.88 -9.04
C HIS A 55 -38.04 11.72 -8.24
N PRO A 56 -38.67 12.74 -8.86
CA PRO A 56 -39.62 13.61 -8.21
C PRO A 56 -40.92 12.87 -7.92
N MET A 57 -41.61 13.27 -6.86
CA MET A 57 -42.92 12.72 -6.51
C MET A 57 -44.01 13.23 -7.47
N SER A 58 -44.90 12.33 -7.89
CA SER A 58 -46.09 12.68 -8.69
C SER A 58 -47.11 13.45 -7.85
N ALA A 59 -48.05 14.15 -8.52
CA ALA A 59 -49.13 14.92 -7.89
C ALA A 59 -49.93 14.10 -6.87
N PHE A 60 -50.28 12.85 -7.20
CA PHE A 60 -50.96 11.94 -6.25
C PHE A 60 -50.12 11.65 -5.00
N PHE A 61 -48.81 11.44 -5.14
CA PHE A 61 -47.95 11.14 -4.00
C PHE A 61 -47.72 12.38 -3.11
N LEU A 62 -47.74 13.58 -3.69
CA LEU A 62 -47.73 14.82 -2.93
C LEU A 62 -48.99 14.93 -2.05
N PHE A 63 -50.16 14.78 -2.67
CA PHE A 63 -51.44 14.76 -1.96
C PHE A 63 -51.50 13.65 -0.90
N SER A 64 -51.14 12.42 -1.28
CA SER A 64 -51.19 11.26 -0.39
C SER A 64 -50.26 11.43 0.81
N LYS A 65 -49.12 12.12 0.66
CA LYS A 65 -48.22 12.44 1.78
C LYS A 65 -48.91 13.36 2.79
N GLU A 66 -49.48 14.46 2.34
CA GLU A 66 -50.19 15.41 3.20
C GLU A 66 -51.41 14.76 3.86
N ARG A 67 -52.17 13.99 3.08
CA ARG A 67 -53.35 13.29 3.60
C ARG A 67 -52.98 12.20 4.60
N ARG A 68 -51.90 11.48 4.35
CA ARG A 68 -51.35 10.49 5.28
C ARG A 68 -50.97 11.13 6.61
N GLU A 69 -50.31 12.28 6.62
CA GLU A 69 -49.96 13.00 7.86
C GLU A 69 -51.20 13.46 8.65
N ALA A 70 -52.28 13.84 7.96
CA ALA A 70 -53.57 14.13 8.62
C ALA A 70 -54.20 12.86 9.23
N LEU A 71 -54.28 11.78 8.45
CA LEU A 71 -54.95 10.55 8.89
C LEU A 71 -54.15 9.73 9.92
N LEU A 72 -52.82 9.84 9.95
CA LEU A 72 -52.01 9.29 11.04
C LEU A 72 -52.32 9.97 12.37
N ARG A 73 -52.57 11.29 12.38
CA ARG A 73 -52.96 12.01 13.60
C ARG A 73 -54.33 11.57 14.12
N GLU A 74 -55.20 11.11 13.22
CA GLU A 74 -56.48 10.49 13.55
C GLU A 74 -56.35 9.01 14.00
N ASN A 75 -55.12 8.50 14.19
CA ASN A 75 -54.81 7.11 14.57
C ASN A 75 -55.35 6.02 13.63
N LYS A 76 -55.50 6.31 12.33
CA LYS A 76 -55.93 5.32 11.34
C LYS A 76 -54.80 4.37 10.94
N ASN A 77 -55.16 3.14 10.55
CA ASN A 77 -54.18 2.16 10.09
C ASN A 77 -53.61 2.56 8.70
N VAL A 78 -52.34 2.25 8.45
CA VAL A 78 -51.62 2.55 7.19
C VAL A 78 -52.36 2.02 5.94
N LEU A 79 -52.99 0.86 6.06
CA LEU A 79 -53.78 0.26 4.97
C LEU A 79 -55.06 1.05 4.69
N GLU A 80 -55.73 1.54 5.72
CA GLU A 80 -56.96 2.34 5.60
C GLU A 80 -56.65 3.72 5.03
N ILE A 81 -55.56 4.34 5.49
CA ILE A 81 -55.06 5.62 4.98
C ILE A 81 -54.86 5.57 3.46
N SER A 82 -54.24 4.49 2.97
CA SER A 82 -53.96 4.32 1.54
C SER A 82 -55.24 4.18 0.71
N LYS A 83 -56.26 3.49 1.25
CA LYS A 83 -57.58 3.36 0.60
C LYS A 83 -58.31 4.70 0.53
N ILE A 84 -58.41 5.39 1.68
CA ILE A 84 -59.09 6.69 1.80
C ILE A 84 -58.44 7.72 0.86
N ALA A 85 -57.11 7.83 0.87
CA ALA A 85 -56.41 8.78 0.00
C ALA A 85 -56.61 8.47 -1.50
N GLY A 86 -56.68 7.18 -1.88
CA GLY A 86 -56.95 6.78 -3.26
C GLY A 86 -58.35 7.17 -3.72
N GLU A 87 -59.36 6.96 -2.87
CA GLU A 87 -60.75 7.31 -3.14
C GLU A 87 -60.96 8.84 -3.19
N GLU A 88 -60.41 9.58 -2.22
CA GLU A 88 -60.45 11.04 -2.20
C GLU A 88 -59.81 11.63 -3.47
N TRP A 89 -58.62 11.16 -3.86
CA TRP A 89 -57.97 11.63 -5.07
C TRP A 89 -58.79 11.34 -6.33
N LYS A 90 -59.47 10.20 -6.42
CA LYS A 90 -60.32 9.88 -7.57
C LYS A 90 -61.52 10.83 -7.65
N ASN A 91 -62.09 11.20 -6.50
CA ASN A 91 -63.26 12.06 -6.39
C ASN A 91 -62.95 13.56 -6.43
N MET A 92 -61.69 13.96 -6.23
CA MET A 92 -61.26 15.37 -6.34
C MET A 92 -61.43 15.93 -7.76
N THR A 93 -61.88 17.18 -7.83
CA THR A 93 -62.03 17.94 -9.09
C THR A 93 -60.67 18.36 -9.65
N GLY A 94 -60.62 18.71 -10.95
CA GLY A 94 -59.39 19.19 -11.59
C GLY A 94 -58.80 20.42 -10.91
N GLU A 95 -59.64 21.32 -10.39
CA GLU A 95 -59.21 22.51 -9.66
C GLU A 95 -58.51 22.17 -8.34
N GLN A 96 -58.98 21.16 -7.62
CA GLN A 96 -58.33 20.71 -6.39
C GLN A 96 -57.03 19.95 -6.65
N LYS A 97 -56.90 19.34 -7.83
CA LYS A 97 -55.67 18.64 -8.29
C LYS A 97 -54.62 19.60 -8.86
N ALA A 98 -55.06 20.70 -9.47
CA ALA A 98 -54.21 21.71 -10.11
C ALA A 98 -52.98 22.13 -9.27
N PRO A 99 -53.10 22.50 -7.97
CA PRO A 99 -51.92 22.89 -7.19
C PRO A 99 -50.89 21.75 -7.05
N TYR A 100 -51.34 20.51 -6.88
CA TYR A 100 -50.45 19.35 -6.79
C TYR A 100 -49.79 19.03 -8.13
N GLU A 101 -50.52 19.21 -9.24
CA GLU A 101 -49.98 19.03 -10.59
C GLU A 101 -48.94 20.09 -10.93
N GLU A 102 -49.16 21.36 -10.56
CA GLU A 102 -48.16 22.42 -10.74
C GLU A 102 -46.89 22.17 -9.95
N ILE A 103 -47.02 21.77 -8.67
CA ILE A 103 -45.85 21.41 -7.84
C ILE A 103 -45.12 20.20 -8.44
N ALA A 104 -45.84 19.19 -8.92
CA ALA A 104 -45.25 18.01 -9.56
C ALA A 104 -44.52 18.38 -10.87
N LYS A 105 -45.10 19.26 -11.69
CA LYS A 105 -44.46 19.78 -12.92
C LYS A 105 -43.17 20.52 -12.60
N ARG A 106 -43.20 21.46 -11.65
CA ARG A 106 -42.01 22.19 -11.21
C ARG A 106 -40.90 21.26 -10.71
N ARG A 107 -41.25 20.28 -9.87
CA ARG A 107 -40.28 19.28 -9.39
C ARG A 107 -39.71 18.41 -10.50
N LYS A 108 -40.51 18.11 -11.53
CA LYS A 108 -40.06 17.36 -12.71
C LYS A 108 -39.06 18.17 -13.54
N GLU A 109 -39.33 19.45 -13.74
CA GLU A 109 -38.42 20.36 -14.44
C GLU A 109 -37.09 20.49 -13.69
N SER A 110 -37.11 20.75 -12.38
CA SER A 110 -35.88 20.80 -11.56
C SER A 110 -35.11 19.48 -11.61
N TYR A 111 -35.80 18.34 -11.51
CA TYR A 111 -35.17 17.03 -11.63
C TYR A 111 -34.50 16.80 -12.99
N ASN A 112 -35.15 17.24 -14.07
CA ASN A 112 -34.59 17.10 -15.42
C ASN A 112 -33.31 17.93 -15.57
N MET A 113 -33.27 19.14 -15.03
CA MET A 113 -32.05 19.95 -15.00
C MET A 113 -30.96 19.29 -14.15
N GLU A 114 -31.29 18.83 -12.94
CA GLU A 114 -30.33 18.18 -12.04
C GLU A 114 -29.76 16.89 -12.64
N ILE A 115 -30.58 16.07 -13.31
CA ILE A 115 -30.12 14.81 -13.89
C ILE A 115 -29.26 15.05 -15.13
N GLU A 116 -29.51 16.12 -15.89
CA GLU A 116 -28.65 16.52 -17.01
C GLU A 116 -27.28 16.96 -16.51
N LEU A 117 -27.23 17.82 -15.48
CA LEU A 117 -25.99 18.22 -14.84
C LEU A 117 -25.24 17.02 -14.24
N TYR A 118 -25.96 16.10 -13.59
CA TYR A 118 -25.36 14.87 -13.06
C TYR A 118 -24.73 14.02 -14.16
N LYS A 119 -25.42 13.87 -15.30
CA LYS A 119 -24.89 13.12 -16.45
C LYS A 119 -23.63 13.79 -17.02
N GLN A 120 -23.65 15.11 -17.20
CA GLN A 120 -22.49 15.86 -17.69
C GLN A 120 -21.30 15.70 -16.74
N LYS A 121 -21.51 15.92 -15.45
CA LYS A 121 -20.47 15.74 -14.44
C LYS A 121 -19.90 14.32 -14.43
N LYS A 122 -20.77 13.30 -14.52
CA LYS A 122 -20.34 11.89 -14.56
C LYS A 122 -19.50 11.58 -15.80
N LEU A 123 -19.81 12.20 -16.94
CA LEU A 123 -19.00 12.09 -18.16
C LEU A 123 -17.65 12.79 -17.99
N GLU A 124 -17.63 13.99 -17.43
CA GLU A 124 -16.39 14.72 -17.13
C GLU A 124 -15.49 13.94 -16.15
N GLU A 125 -16.07 13.41 -15.08
CA GLU A 125 -15.37 12.56 -14.11
C GLU A 125 -14.78 11.31 -14.79
N ALA A 126 -15.54 10.65 -15.66
CA ALA A 126 -15.04 9.51 -16.44
C ALA A 126 -13.84 9.90 -17.33
N VAL A 127 -13.94 11.04 -18.03
CA VAL A 127 -12.85 11.54 -18.87
C VAL A 127 -11.61 11.91 -18.05
N THR A 128 -11.78 12.48 -16.85
CA THR A 128 -10.64 12.77 -15.96
C THR A 128 -9.94 11.50 -15.49
N ILE A 129 -10.71 10.46 -15.12
CA ILE A 129 -10.16 9.17 -14.71
C ILE A 129 -9.39 8.53 -15.87
N GLU A 130 -9.94 8.53 -17.08
CA GLU A 130 -9.25 8.00 -18.27
C GLU A 130 -7.92 8.73 -18.53
N LYS A 131 -7.89 10.06 -18.41
CA LYS A 131 -6.65 10.85 -18.55
C LYS A 131 -5.63 10.53 -17.46
N GLU A 132 -6.07 10.40 -16.21
CA GLU A 132 -5.21 10.03 -15.08
C GLU A 132 -4.64 8.61 -15.27
N GLU A 133 -5.45 7.66 -15.72
CA GLU A 133 -5.00 6.31 -16.04
C GLU A 133 -3.97 6.29 -17.17
N GLU A 134 -4.17 7.08 -18.23
CA GLU A 134 -3.21 7.23 -19.32
C GLU A 134 -1.89 7.84 -18.84
N GLN A 135 -1.95 8.88 -18.02
CA GLN A 135 -0.76 9.49 -17.41
C GLN A 135 0.00 8.48 -16.53
N MET A 136 -0.72 7.72 -15.71
CA MET A 136 -0.13 6.69 -14.86
C MET A 136 0.47 5.54 -15.69
N LYS A 137 -0.13 5.17 -16.82
CA LYS A 137 0.47 4.21 -17.77
C LYS A 137 1.79 4.75 -18.34
N GLY A 138 1.85 6.03 -18.71
CA GLY A 138 3.07 6.69 -19.16
C GLY A 138 4.17 6.66 -18.11
N LEU A 139 3.87 7.10 -16.89
CA LEU A 139 4.80 7.07 -15.75
C LEU A 139 5.29 5.65 -15.45
N ARG A 140 4.40 4.65 -15.53
CA ARG A 140 4.77 3.23 -15.33
C ARG A 140 5.74 2.76 -16.41
N GLN A 141 5.55 3.14 -17.67
CA GLN A 141 6.48 2.79 -18.75
C GLN A 141 7.85 3.44 -18.54
N GLU A 142 7.89 4.71 -18.15
CA GLU A 142 9.14 5.42 -17.86
C GLU A 142 9.89 4.78 -16.67
N ALA A 143 9.19 4.47 -15.59
CA ALA A 143 9.76 3.77 -14.44
C ALA A 143 10.37 2.41 -14.84
N LEU A 144 9.70 1.64 -15.70
CA LEU A 144 10.23 0.38 -16.23
C LEU A 144 11.49 0.58 -17.09
N GLN A 145 11.55 1.64 -17.88
CA GLN A 145 12.76 1.96 -18.66
C GLN A 145 13.92 2.34 -17.74
N LEU A 146 13.66 3.10 -16.67
CA LEU A 146 14.66 3.47 -15.67
C LEU A 146 15.19 2.24 -14.94
N LEU A 147 14.33 1.30 -14.54
CA LEU A 147 14.75 0.03 -13.93
C LEU A 147 15.67 -0.77 -14.86
N LYS A 148 15.27 -0.97 -16.13
CA LYS A 148 16.11 -1.66 -17.12
C LYS A 148 17.45 -0.96 -17.34
N LYS A 149 17.50 0.39 -17.31
CA LYS A 149 18.75 1.15 -17.39
C LYS A 149 19.63 0.92 -16.16
N LYS A 150 19.05 0.94 -14.96
CA LYS A 150 19.77 0.66 -13.69
C LYS A 150 20.37 -0.74 -13.69
N GLU A 151 19.59 -1.77 -14.02
CA GLU A 151 20.07 -3.16 -14.11
C GLU A 151 21.25 -3.31 -15.09
N LYS A 152 21.15 -2.67 -16.27
CA LYS A 152 22.25 -2.65 -17.25
C LYS A 152 23.51 -2.00 -16.66
N THR A 153 23.38 -0.84 -16.02
CA THR A 153 24.54 -0.17 -15.41
C THR A 153 25.16 -0.98 -14.28
N GLU A 154 24.35 -1.64 -13.45
CA GLU A 154 24.84 -2.51 -12.38
C GLU A 154 25.57 -3.73 -12.93
N ASN A 155 25.06 -4.36 -14.00
CA ASN A 155 25.73 -5.47 -14.66
C ASN A 155 27.07 -5.05 -15.28
N ILE A 156 27.16 -3.85 -15.88
CA ILE A 156 28.41 -3.28 -16.38
C ILE A 156 29.39 -3.00 -15.22
N ILE A 157 28.91 -2.47 -14.10
CA ILE A 157 29.74 -2.22 -12.90
C ILE A 157 30.26 -3.54 -12.31
N LYS A 158 29.43 -4.59 -12.24
CA LYS A 158 29.83 -5.92 -11.75
C LYS A 158 30.90 -6.54 -12.64
N THR A 159 30.66 -6.58 -13.95
CA THR A 159 31.61 -7.14 -14.94
C THR A 159 32.94 -6.38 -15.00
N THR A 160 32.93 -5.05 -14.91
CA THR A 160 34.17 -4.25 -14.87
C THR A 160 34.96 -4.48 -13.58
N LYS A 161 34.29 -4.61 -12.42
CA LYS A 161 34.94 -4.98 -11.15
C LYS A 161 35.55 -6.39 -11.21
N GLU A 162 34.84 -7.37 -11.76
CA GLU A 162 35.35 -8.74 -11.95
C GLU A 162 36.56 -8.79 -12.89
N ASN A 163 36.50 -8.12 -14.04
CA ASN A 163 37.62 -8.06 -14.98
C ASN A 163 38.84 -7.34 -14.38
N ARG A 164 38.62 -6.28 -13.58
CA ARG A 164 39.70 -5.60 -12.85
C ARG A 164 40.34 -6.51 -11.79
N HIS A 165 39.56 -7.35 -11.11
CA HIS A 165 40.06 -8.34 -10.16
C HIS A 165 40.82 -9.49 -10.86
N LYS A 166 40.32 -10.00 -11.98
CA LYS A 166 41.02 -11.03 -12.80
C LYS A 166 42.36 -10.51 -13.32
N LYS A 167 42.38 -9.31 -13.91
CA LYS A 167 43.60 -8.67 -14.41
C LYS A 167 44.62 -8.36 -13.30
N LYS A 168 44.14 -8.09 -12.07
CA LYS A 168 45.01 -7.93 -10.90
C LYS A 168 45.61 -9.26 -10.46
N LYS A 169 44.80 -10.33 -10.39
CA LYS A 169 45.29 -11.70 -10.10
C LYS A 169 46.32 -12.17 -11.13
N GLU A 170 46.04 -12.03 -12.43
CA GLU A 170 46.99 -12.38 -13.49
C GLU A 170 48.30 -11.57 -13.41
N LYS A 171 48.23 -10.27 -13.07
CA LYS A 171 49.43 -9.45 -12.85
C LYS A 171 50.23 -9.87 -11.61
N ASP A 172 49.53 -10.25 -10.54
CA ASP A 172 50.13 -10.69 -9.27
C ASP A 172 50.77 -12.09 -9.45
N GLU A 173 50.17 -12.98 -10.24
CA GLU A 173 50.73 -14.29 -10.61
C GLU A 173 51.93 -14.15 -11.58
N HIS A 174 51.86 -13.28 -12.58
CA HIS A 174 52.99 -13.05 -13.50
C HIS A 174 54.16 -12.28 -12.85
N ASN A 175 53.93 -11.60 -11.71
CA ASN A 175 54.98 -10.97 -10.89
C ASN A 175 55.46 -11.83 -9.71
N ALA A 176 54.93 -13.06 -9.56
CA ALA A 176 55.27 -13.98 -8.49
C ALA A 176 56.49 -14.83 -8.87
N ASP A 177 57.66 -14.18 -8.96
CA ASP A 177 58.93 -14.88 -8.93
C ASP A 177 59.17 -15.40 -7.49
N PRO A 178 59.33 -16.73 -7.27
CA PRO A 178 59.55 -17.31 -5.95
C PRO A 178 60.77 -16.75 -5.21
N ASN A 179 61.74 -16.19 -5.93
CA ASN A 179 62.97 -15.63 -5.37
C ASN A 179 62.96 -14.09 -5.28
N ARG A 180 61.84 -13.42 -5.56
CA ARG A 180 61.73 -11.97 -5.40
C ARG A 180 61.72 -11.59 -3.91
N PRO A 181 62.63 -10.73 -3.43
CA PRO A 181 62.63 -10.33 -2.03
C PRO A 181 61.32 -9.62 -1.69
N ARG A 182 60.67 -10.08 -0.60
CA ARG A 182 59.45 -9.43 -0.11
C ARG A 182 59.79 -8.02 0.35
N LYS A 183 58.95 -7.05 -0.02
CA LYS A 183 59.08 -5.67 0.46
C LYS A 183 59.06 -5.67 1.99
N PRO A 184 59.89 -4.84 2.64
CA PRO A 184 59.89 -4.75 4.10
C PRO A 184 58.49 -4.37 4.59
N PRO A 185 58.04 -4.92 5.73
CA PRO A 185 56.73 -4.60 6.27
C PRO A 185 56.62 -3.10 6.51
N SER A 186 55.51 -2.50 6.07
CA SER A 186 55.20 -1.10 6.36
C SER A 186 55.22 -0.84 7.86
N SER A 187 55.58 0.38 8.27
CA SER A 187 55.54 0.82 9.67
C SER A 187 54.21 0.50 10.35
N PHE A 188 53.10 0.61 9.62
CA PHE A 188 51.76 0.26 10.11
C PHE A 188 51.57 -1.26 10.37
N LEU A 189 52.18 -2.12 9.55
CA LEU A 189 52.10 -3.58 9.71
C LEU A 189 53.01 -4.08 10.83
N LEU A 190 54.18 -3.46 11.00
CA LEU A 190 55.05 -3.66 12.17
C LEU A 190 54.31 -3.28 13.46
N PHE A 191 53.75 -2.07 13.50
CA PHE A 191 52.95 -1.57 14.62
C PHE A 191 51.72 -2.44 14.93
N SER A 192 51.02 -2.94 13.90
CA SER A 192 49.87 -3.82 14.08
C SER A 192 50.25 -5.20 14.63
N LYS A 193 51.40 -5.77 14.23
CA LYS A 193 51.93 -7.01 14.82
C LYS A 193 52.31 -6.79 16.28
N GLU A 194 52.92 -5.67 16.61
CA GLU A 194 53.34 -5.35 17.97
C GLU A 194 52.14 -5.21 18.92
N THR A 195 51.03 -4.63 18.44
CA THR A 195 49.81 -4.42 19.23
C THR A 195 48.88 -5.64 19.33
N THR A 196 49.02 -6.66 18.48
CA THR A 196 48.22 -7.90 18.55
C THR A 196 48.86 -9.00 19.39
N HIS A 197 50.19 -9.06 19.51
CA HIS A 197 50.88 -10.03 20.39
C HIS A 197 50.74 -9.72 21.88
N GLY A 198 50.27 -8.51 22.24
CA GLY A 198 50.01 -8.12 23.62
C GLY A 198 48.63 -8.48 24.18
N ARG A 199 47.75 -9.16 23.43
CA ARG A 199 46.36 -9.46 23.87
C ARG A 199 46.06 -10.92 24.22
N THR A 200 47.00 -11.86 24.10
CA THR A 200 46.78 -13.27 24.47
C THR A 200 47.56 -13.74 25.71
N THR A 201 48.11 -12.81 26.50
CA THR A 201 48.88 -13.13 27.72
C THR A 201 48.39 -12.31 28.92
N GLY A 202 47.08 -12.23 29.12
CA GLY A 202 46.47 -11.43 30.20
C GLY A 202 45.06 -11.83 30.60
N HIS A 203 44.68 -13.11 30.44
CA HIS A 203 43.38 -13.64 30.91
C HIS A 203 43.51 -15.09 31.42
N ARG A 204 44.62 -15.42 32.07
CA ARG A 204 44.83 -16.72 32.73
C ARG A 204 45.56 -16.59 34.07
N LEU A 205 45.34 -15.48 34.79
CA LEU A 205 45.78 -15.30 36.18
C LEU A 205 44.76 -14.43 36.92
N PHE A 206 43.50 -14.85 36.96
CA PHE A 206 42.52 -14.27 37.90
C PHE A 206 41.40 -15.24 38.33
N TYR A 207 41.56 -16.54 38.14
CA TYR A 207 40.52 -17.54 38.49
C TYR A 207 41.08 -18.83 39.12
N LEU A 208 42.07 -18.70 40.02
CA LEU A 208 42.53 -19.81 40.87
C LEU A 208 42.84 -19.32 42.30
N GLU A 209 41.94 -18.52 42.87
CA GLU A 209 41.94 -18.20 44.31
C GLU A 209 40.50 -17.95 44.81
N ARG A 210 39.52 -18.78 44.40
CA ARG A 210 38.17 -18.68 44.98
C ARG A 210 37.26 -19.90 45.00
N TYR A 211 37.62 -21.06 44.47
CA TYR A 211 36.75 -22.23 44.56
C TYR A 211 37.57 -23.50 44.77
N GLY A 212 37.81 -23.82 46.05
CA GLY A 212 38.14 -25.17 46.46
C GLY A 212 36.91 -26.07 46.39
N LEU A 213 37.04 -27.19 45.69
CA LEU A 213 36.13 -28.35 45.60
C LEU A 213 36.94 -29.42 44.85
N SER A 214 37.60 -30.38 45.52
CA SER A 214 37.05 -31.60 46.11
C SER A 214 36.15 -32.38 45.16
N GLU A 215 36.73 -33.35 44.43
CA GLU A 215 35.96 -34.50 43.94
C GLU A 215 36.91 -35.70 43.76
N MET A 216 36.87 -36.60 44.75
CA MET A 216 37.45 -37.95 44.71
C MET A 216 36.29 -38.94 44.49
N GLU A 217 36.42 -39.67 43.39
CA GLU A 217 36.01 -41.06 43.10
C GLU A 217 34.74 -41.68 43.70
N GLY A 218 33.95 -42.28 42.80
CA GLY A 218 33.37 -43.61 43.01
C GLY A 218 31.93 -43.81 42.52
N ILE A 219 31.74 -44.75 41.58
CA ILE A 219 30.86 -45.96 41.68
C ILE A 219 30.39 -46.44 40.30
N GLU A 220 30.63 -47.74 40.07
CA GLU A 220 30.24 -48.61 38.95
C GLU A 220 28.73 -48.76 38.74
N ARG A 221 28.33 -49.07 37.49
CA ARG A 221 27.32 -50.09 37.11
C ARG A 221 27.17 -50.16 35.58
N SER A 222 27.67 -51.23 34.96
CA SER A 222 26.87 -52.31 34.35
C SER A 222 27.75 -53.35 33.68
#